data_AF-A0A066U8F1-F1
#
_entry.id   AF-A0A066U8F1-F1
#
_cell.length_a   1.000
_cell.length_b   1.000
_cell.length_c   1.000
_cell.angle_alpha   90.00
_cell.angle_beta   90.00
_cell.angle_gamma   90.00
#
_symmetry.space_group_name_H-M   'P 1'
#
loop_
_entity.id
_entity.type
_entity.pdbx_description
1 polymer ?
#
loop_
_entity_poly.entity_id
_entity_poly.type
_entity_poly.pdbx_seq_one_letter_code
_entity_poly.pdbx_strand_id
1 'polypeptide(L)'
;MTGAGRLLARKEAMSFPQPTSSWRRVATLGLAALLAASATAPEAFAAPAHRAGGTRLGEVRVVARFDRSAGQVAESIAPEPGGSVVIGMIPARQVVRVAPDGVVRVLVTMPLPPGGGGTTPVIGVPVVTGVARADRGDVYFLYSSGQGGLTGIWQVRPSGAPRLVVPLPAGTMPNALVIDGGRFLVTDSAGGRIWQAPLRGGAASVWSADPALAPDGFFGANGLKVHDGAVWASNSDRGTIVRIPVAGGGRAGRAEVRATGLAGIDDFDFTGRGDEILAAINQAGRLVRVGPDGSRATLLDAEDGMQGTTAVVVRGNRVYVTNGANLAGDNPNLLLARLRY
;
A
#
# COMPACT_ATOMS: atom_id res chain seq x y z
N MET A 1 40.52 -76.84 45.35
CA MET A 1 40.33 -75.55 46.06
C MET A 1 39.86 -74.54 45.02
N THR A 2 38.54 -74.25 45.01
CA THR A 2 37.94 -72.90 45.26
C THR A 2 38.32 -71.86 44.20
N GLY A 3 37.45 -71.10 43.55
CA GLY A 3 36.07 -70.68 43.82
C GLY A 3 35.80 -69.44 42.96
N ALA A 4 34.52 -69.08 42.81
CA ALA A 4 33.98 -68.01 41.97
C ALA A 4 34.56 -66.60 42.22
N GLY A 5 34.40 -65.69 41.23
CA GLY A 5 34.61 -64.26 41.44
C GLY A 5 34.15 -63.38 40.27
N ARG A 6 33.03 -62.68 40.45
CA ARG A 6 32.63 -61.48 39.69
C ARG A 6 33.71 -60.39 39.83
N LEU A 7 33.67 -59.38 38.93
CA LEU A 7 33.36 -57.98 39.29
C LEU A 7 34.27 -56.93 38.61
N LEU A 8 33.61 -55.97 37.94
CA LEU A 8 33.98 -54.57 37.67
C LEU A 8 35.22 -54.24 36.82
N ALA A 9 34.96 -53.77 35.60
CA ALA A 9 35.85 -52.84 34.91
C ALA A 9 35.76 -51.45 35.57
N ARG A 10 36.86 -51.01 36.20
CA ARG A 10 37.09 -49.61 36.59
C ARG A 10 37.64 -48.83 35.40
N LYS A 11 37.00 -47.69 35.12
CA LYS A 11 37.51 -46.58 34.32
C LYS A 11 38.63 -45.87 35.06
N GLU A 12 39.69 -45.50 34.36
CA GLU A 12 40.51 -44.33 34.69
C GLU A 12 40.76 -43.48 33.44
N ALA A 13 40.97 -42.20 33.70
CA ALA A 13 40.59 -41.06 32.91
C ALA A 13 41.74 -40.49 32.06
N MET A 14 41.38 -39.85 30.94
CA MET A 14 42.14 -38.72 30.39
C MET A 14 41.16 -37.57 30.11
N SER A 15 41.52 -36.40 30.61
CA SER A 15 40.76 -35.16 30.67
C SER A 15 40.90 -34.33 29.39
N PHE A 16 39.80 -33.79 28.89
CA PHE A 16 39.74 -32.71 27.89
C PHE A 16 38.54 -31.78 28.22
N PRO A 17 38.61 -30.49 27.82
CA PRO A 17 37.91 -29.40 28.51
C PRO A 17 36.40 -29.32 28.24
N GLN A 18 35.69 -28.76 29.24
CA GLN A 18 34.24 -28.67 29.36
C GLN A 18 33.60 -27.65 28.40
N PRO A 19 32.49 -27.99 27.72
CA PRO A 19 31.57 -27.01 27.16
C PRO A 19 30.51 -26.64 28.21
N THR A 20 30.43 -25.35 28.58
CA THR A 20 29.47 -24.85 29.54
C THR A 20 28.08 -24.76 28.94
N SER A 21 27.15 -25.55 29.47
CA SER A 21 25.72 -25.45 29.21
C SER A 21 25.05 -24.52 30.20
N SER A 22 24.14 -23.66 29.75
CA SER A 22 22.96 -23.31 30.54
C SER A 22 21.76 -23.04 29.63
N TRP A 23 20.76 -23.91 29.75
CA TRP A 23 19.39 -23.62 29.34
C TRP A 23 18.81 -22.54 30.26
N ARG A 24 18.07 -21.57 29.70
CA ARG A 24 16.69 -21.23 30.11
C ARG A 24 16.15 -19.96 29.43
N ARG A 25 14.86 -20.08 29.08
CA ARG A 25 13.80 -19.06 28.98
C ARG A 25 13.69 -18.28 27.66
N VAL A 26 12.66 -18.70 26.92
CA VAL A 26 11.71 -17.86 26.19
C VAL A 26 11.47 -16.56 26.97
N ALA A 27 11.79 -15.42 26.34
CA ALA A 27 11.39 -14.10 26.80
C ALA A 27 10.37 -13.54 25.81
N THR A 28 9.10 -13.67 26.18
CA THR A 28 7.99 -12.86 25.69
C THR A 28 8.31 -11.41 26.02
N LEU A 29 8.65 -10.58 25.04
CA LEU A 29 8.71 -9.13 25.24
C LEU A 29 7.29 -8.59 25.09
N GLY A 30 6.64 -8.44 26.25
CA GLY A 30 5.39 -7.72 26.39
C GLY A 30 5.59 -6.25 26.05
N LEU A 31 4.65 -5.72 25.26
CA LEU A 31 4.50 -4.32 24.95
C LEU A 31 4.11 -3.59 26.25
N ALA A 32 5.08 -2.95 26.91
CA ALA A 32 4.81 -2.10 28.05
C ALA A 32 4.27 -0.75 27.56
N ALA A 33 3.05 -0.44 27.99
CA ALA A 33 2.44 0.87 27.85
C ALA A 33 3.24 1.93 28.62
N LEU A 34 3.54 3.05 27.96
CA LEU A 34 3.94 4.29 28.63
C LEU A 34 2.89 5.36 28.30
N LEU A 35 2.06 5.64 29.31
CA LEU A 35 1.11 6.74 29.34
C LEU A 35 1.81 8.05 29.71
N ALA A 36 1.45 9.09 28.96
CA ALA A 36 1.31 10.49 29.32
C ALA A 36 2.54 11.32 29.74
N ALA A 37 2.97 12.18 28.80
CA ALA A 37 3.28 13.57 29.12
C ALA A 37 2.36 14.46 28.27
N SER A 38 1.35 15.02 28.92
CA SER A 38 0.40 15.98 28.35
C SER A 38 1.10 17.32 28.11
N ALA A 39 1.40 17.61 26.85
CA ALA A 39 1.69 18.96 26.39
C ALA A 39 0.43 19.51 25.72
N THR A 40 -0.30 20.38 26.42
CA THR A 40 -1.40 21.17 25.86
C THR A 40 -0.82 22.15 24.85
N ALA A 41 -0.90 21.81 23.57
CA ALA A 41 -0.70 22.79 22.50
C ALA A 41 -1.97 23.66 22.42
N PRO A 42 -1.85 25.00 22.31
CA PRO A 42 -3.02 25.84 22.11
C PRO A 42 -3.67 25.52 20.76
N GLU A 43 -4.97 25.28 20.79
CA GLU A 43 -5.82 25.16 19.59
C GLU A 43 -5.65 26.42 18.73
N ALA A 44 -5.03 26.26 17.56
CA ALA A 44 -5.03 27.32 16.57
C ALA A 44 -6.46 27.49 16.05
N PHE A 45 -6.99 28.69 16.24
CA PHE A 45 -8.31 29.14 15.80
C PHE A 45 -8.67 28.58 14.41
N ALA A 46 -9.75 27.79 14.37
CA ALA A 46 -10.42 27.48 13.12
C ALA A 46 -10.88 28.79 12.48
N ALA A 47 -10.28 29.14 11.34
CA ALA A 47 -10.83 30.17 10.48
C ALA A 47 -12.27 29.80 10.10
N PRO A 48 -13.19 30.77 9.94
CA PRO A 48 -14.58 30.45 9.63
C PRO A 48 -14.62 29.67 8.32
N ALA A 49 -15.21 28.47 8.36
CA ALA A 49 -15.51 27.72 7.15
C ALA A 49 -16.45 28.57 6.30
N HIS A 50 -15.92 29.17 5.22
CA HIS A 50 -16.77 29.67 4.15
C HIS A 50 -17.58 28.47 3.63
N ARG A 51 -18.84 28.39 4.05
CA ARG A 51 -19.85 27.52 3.46
C ARG A 51 -20.21 28.05 2.06
N ALA A 52 -19.27 27.94 1.14
CA ALA A 52 -19.58 27.90 -0.28
C ALA A 52 -20.04 26.48 -0.64
N GLY A 53 -20.95 26.34 -1.61
CA GLY A 53 -21.24 25.05 -2.24
C GLY A 53 -19.91 24.36 -2.59
N GLY A 54 -19.72 23.16 -2.06
CA GLY A 54 -18.41 22.54 -1.94
C GLY A 54 -18.53 21.04 -2.15
N THR A 55 -17.46 20.43 -2.66
CA THR A 55 -17.43 19.00 -2.91
C THR A 55 -17.80 18.22 -1.65
N ARG A 56 -18.83 17.39 -1.78
CA ARG A 56 -19.41 16.56 -0.73
C ARG A 56 -19.61 15.15 -1.25
N LEU A 57 -19.74 14.21 -0.33
CA LEU A 57 -20.19 12.86 -0.62
C LEU A 57 -21.66 12.72 -0.20
N GLY A 58 -22.44 12.06 -1.04
CA GLY A 58 -23.77 11.57 -0.70
C GLY A 58 -23.88 10.09 -1.03
N GLU A 59 -24.95 9.44 -0.57
CA GLU A 59 -25.23 8.01 -0.88
C GLU A 59 -24.04 7.09 -0.54
N VAL A 60 -23.33 7.37 0.56
CA VAL A 60 -22.20 6.57 1.03
C VAL A 60 -22.73 5.22 1.50
N ARG A 61 -22.21 4.14 0.93
CA ARG A 61 -22.58 2.77 1.29
C ARG A 61 -21.41 1.81 1.14
N VAL A 62 -21.42 0.77 1.96
CA VAL A 62 -20.53 -0.37 1.78
C VAL A 62 -21.03 -1.23 0.61
N VAL A 63 -20.12 -1.56 -0.30
CA VAL A 63 -20.38 -2.45 -1.45
C VAL A 63 -19.95 -3.88 -1.11
N ALA A 64 -18.79 -4.05 -0.47
CA ALA A 64 -18.27 -5.34 -0.08
C ALA A 64 -17.49 -5.24 1.24
N ARG A 65 -17.49 -6.32 2.00
CA ARG A 65 -16.65 -6.52 3.18
C ARG A 65 -15.63 -7.61 2.90
N PHE A 66 -14.48 -7.52 3.56
CA PHE A 66 -13.39 -8.45 3.39
C PHE A 66 -13.07 -9.16 4.70
N ASP A 67 -12.42 -10.32 4.63
CA ASP A 67 -12.04 -11.09 5.81
C ASP A 67 -10.63 -10.68 6.30
N ARG A 68 -10.59 -9.87 7.36
CA ARG A 68 -9.32 -9.42 7.96
C ARG A 68 -8.48 -10.57 8.48
N SER A 69 -9.11 -11.63 8.99
CA SER A 69 -8.43 -12.81 9.56
C SER A 69 -7.78 -13.67 8.49
N ALA A 70 -8.36 -13.69 7.28
CA ALA A 70 -7.75 -14.26 6.08
C ALA A 70 -6.70 -13.33 5.43
N GLY A 71 -6.39 -12.19 6.03
CA GLY A 71 -5.45 -11.20 5.52
C GLY A 71 -6.00 -10.34 4.38
N GLN A 72 -7.31 -10.32 4.14
CA GLN A 72 -7.90 -9.48 3.10
C GLN A 72 -8.01 -8.03 3.60
N VAL A 73 -7.01 -7.24 3.23
CA VAL A 73 -6.90 -5.82 3.52
C VAL A 73 -6.77 -5.11 2.18
N ALA A 74 -7.78 -4.34 1.80
CA ALA A 74 -7.84 -3.69 0.50
C ALA A 74 -6.87 -2.50 0.44
N GLU A 75 -5.98 -2.49 -0.56
CA GLU A 75 -4.89 -1.50 -0.69
C GLU A 75 -5.11 -0.52 -1.85
N SER A 76 -5.55 -1.02 -3.01
CA SER A 76 -5.63 -0.23 -4.24
C SER A 76 -6.88 -0.58 -5.05
N ILE A 77 -7.26 0.30 -6.00
CA ILE A 77 -8.49 0.15 -6.79
C ILE A 77 -8.21 0.40 -8.27
N ALA A 78 -8.61 -0.53 -9.14
CA ALA A 78 -8.71 -0.31 -10.58
C ALA A 78 -10.17 -0.52 -11.04
N PRO A 79 -10.91 0.54 -11.40
CA PRO A 79 -12.29 0.42 -11.84
C PRO A 79 -12.40 -0.24 -13.21
N GLU A 80 -13.47 -1.00 -13.42
CA GLU A 80 -13.79 -1.65 -14.68
C GLU A 80 -15.01 -1.02 -15.37
N PRO A 81 -15.09 -1.11 -16.71
CA PRO A 81 -16.34 -0.90 -17.42
C PRO A 81 -17.45 -1.78 -16.83
N GLY A 82 -18.65 -1.22 -16.64
CA GLY A 82 -19.76 -1.92 -16.00
C GLY A 82 -19.80 -1.78 -14.47
N GLY A 83 -18.82 -1.11 -13.86
CA GLY A 83 -18.87 -0.71 -12.44
C GLY A 83 -18.34 -1.74 -11.45
N SER A 84 -17.78 -2.85 -11.94
CA SER A 84 -16.92 -3.71 -11.10
C SER A 84 -15.62 -2.97 -10.77
N VAL A 85 -14.92 -3.41 -9.73
CA VAL A 85 -13.57 -2.93 -9.40
C VAL A 85 -12.63 -4.08 -9.14
N VAL A 86 -11.37 -3.92 -9.51
CA VAL A 86 -10.27 -4.82 -9.15
C VAL A 86 -9.53 -4.20 -7.98
N ILE A 87 -9.17 -5.02 -6.99
CA ILE A 87 -8.53 -4.58 -5.75
C ILE A 87 -7.34 -5.49 -5.44
N GLY A 88 -6.21 -4.88 -5.06
CA GLY A 88 -5.08 -5.58 -4.44
C GLY A 88 -5.32 -5.77 -2.94
N MET A 89 -5.10 -6.98 -2.45
CA MET A 89 -5.25 -7.35 -1.04
C MET A 89 -3.88 -7.64 -0.44
N ILE A 90 -3.42 -6.77 0.45
CA ILE A 90 -2.00 -6.65 0.82
C ILE A 90 -1.44 -7.94 1.45
N PRO A 91 -1.73 -8.39 2.69
CA PRO A 91 -1.12 -9.60 3.23
C PRO A 91 -1.75 -10.90 2.70
N ALA A 92 -2.99 -10.87 2.20
CA ALA A 92 -3.59 -12.03 1.53
C ALA A 92 -2.86 -12.39 0.22
N ARG A 93 -2.03 -11.49 -0.34
CA ARG A 93 -1.36 -11.65 -1.63
C ARG A 93 -2.35 -11.90 -2.77
N GLN A 94 -3.55 -11.33 -2.65
CA GLN A 94 -4.63 -11.56 -3.59
C GLN A 94 -4.84 -10.37 -4.50
N VAL A 95 -5.25 -10.65 -5.72
CA VAL A 95 -6.03 -9.68 -6.51
C VAL A 95 -7.45 -10.20 -6.55
N VAL A 96 -8.41 -9.35 -6.21
CA VAL A 96 -9.82 -9.69 -6.24
C VAL A 96 -10.57 -8.77 -7.21
N ARG A 97 -11.72 -9.25 -7.67
CA ARG A 97 -12.72 -8.46 -8.37
C ARG A 97 -13.97 -8.36 -7.50
N VAL A 98 -14.49 -7.15 -7.34
CA VAL A 98 -15.76 -6.89 -6.67
C VAL A 98 -16.77 -6.44 -7.73
N ALA A 99 -17.85 -7.20 -7.88
CA ALA A 99 -18.95 -6.87 -8.77
C ALA A 99 -19.81 -5.72 -8.19
N PRO A 100 -20.64 -5.03 -8.99
CA PRO A 100 -21.46 -3.91 -8.51
C PRO A 100 -22.45 -4.28 -7.40
N ASP A 101 -22.84 -5.55 -7.33
CA ASP A 101 -23.71 -6.15 -6.31
C ASP A 101 -22.95 -6.57 -5.03
N GLY A 102 -21.62 -6.42 -5.00
CA GLY A 102 -20.78 -6.75 -3.86
C GLY A 102 -20.15 -8.14 -3.89
N VAL A 103 -20.44 -8.97 -4.90
CA VAL A 103 -19.83 -10.31 -5.00
C VAL A 103 -18.32 -10.19 -5.21
N VAL A 104 -17.54 -10.81 -4.32
CA VAL A 104 -16.08 -10.83 -4.36
C VAL A 104 -15.59 -12.12 -5.01
N ARG A 105 -14.74 -12.00 -6.02
CA ARG A 105 -14.05 -13.13 -6.68
C ARG A 105 -12.55 -12.94 -6.62
N VAL A 106 -11.84 -13.92 -6.05
CA VAL A 106 -10.37 -13.97 -6.14
C VAL A 106 -9.97 -14.28 -7.58
N LEU A 107 -9.12 -13.42 -8.16
CA LEU A 107 -8.56 -13.62 -9.51
C LEU A 107 -7.23 -14.37 -9.44
N VAL A 108 -6.40 -14.04 -8.45
CA VAL A 108 -5.12 -14.70 -8.21
C VAL A 108 -4.75 -14.59 -6.74
N THR A 109 -4.08 -15.62 -6.21
CA THR A 109 -3.32 -15.57 -4.95
C THR A 109 -1.87 -15.84 -5.28
N MET A 110 -0.97 -14.89 -5.02
CA MET A 110 0.46 -15.08 -5.29
C MET A 110 1.08 -16.03 -4.27
N PRO A 111 2.00 -16.93 -4.68
CA PRO A 111 2.62 -17.88 -3.79
C PRO A 111 3.54 -17.18 -2.79
N LEU A 112 3.81 -17.81 -1.64
CA LEU A 112 4.91 -17.36 -0.81
C LEU A 112 6.24 -17.51 -1.57
N PRO A 113 7.20 -16.60 -1.40
CA PRO A 113 8.53 -16.77 -1.96
C PRO A 113 9.23 -18.01 -1.36
N PRO A 114 10.20 -18.60 -2.07
CA PRO A 114 11.09 -19.60 -1.47
C PRO A 114 11.64 -19.13 -0.11
N GLY A 115 11.56 -19.99 0.90
CA GLY A 115 11.91 -19.63 2.28
C GLY A 115 10.79 -18.96 3.09
N GLY A 116 9.59 -18.80 2.52
CA GLY A 116 8.39 -18.32 3.22
C GLY A 116 8.20 -16.80 3.20
N GLY A 117 9.13 -16.03 2.64
CA GLY A 117 9.13 -14.56 2.68
C GLY A 117 10.04 -14.01 3.76
N GLY A 118 9.73 -12.83 4.33
CA GLY A 118 10.49 -12.22 5.43
C GLY A 118 11.35 -11.01 5.03
N THR A 119 11.57 -10.79 3.73
CA THR A 119 12.53 -9.80 3.22
C THR A 119 11.88 -8.65 2.47
N THR A 120 10.55 -8.55 2.48
CA THR A 120 9.85 -7.43 1.83
C THR A 120 10.19 -6.14 2.56
N PRO A 121 10.74 -5.11 1.89
CA PRO A 121 11.16 -3.88 2.57
C PRO A 121 10.01 -3.26 3.37
N VAL A 122 10.32 -2.78 4.58
CA VAL A 122 9.40 -2.15 5.55
C VAL A 122 8.34 -3.09 6.13
N ILE A 123 7.66 -3.90 5.31
CA ILE A 123 6.52 -4.74 5.72
C ILE A 123 6.93 -6.13 6.21
N GLY A 124 8.07 -6.66 5.75
CA GLY A 124 8.59 -7.98 6.12
C GLY A 124 7.85 -9.16 5.49
N VAL A 125 6.57 -9.04 5.16
CA VAL A 125 5.80 -10.12 4.51
C VAL A 125 5.57 -9.84 3.02
N PRO A 126 5.48 -10.87 2.17
CA PRO A 126 5.14 -10.71 0.76
C PRO A 126 3.70 -10.20 0.58
N VAL A 127 3.51 -9.24 -0.32
CA VAL A 127 2.22 -8.55 -0.48
C VAL A 127 1.84 -8.25 -1.93
N VAL A 128 0.54 -8.08 -2.17
CA VAL A 128 0.00 -7.53 -3.43
C VAL A 128 -0.55 -6.13 -3.19
N THR A 129 -0.05 -5.15 -3.93
CA THR A 129 -0.37 -3.72 -3.75
C THR A 129 -1.15 -3.19 -4.96
N GLY A 130 -0.60 -2.23 -5.71
CA GLY A 130 -1.25 -1.52 -6.81
C GLY A 130 -1.74 -2.43 -7.92
N VAL A 131 -2.94 -2.13 -8.40
CA VAL A 131 -3.56 -2.78 -9.55
C VAL A 131 -3.85 -1.78 -10.67
N ALA A 132 -3.76 -2.22 -11.91
CA ALA A 132 -4.13 -1.44 -13.08
C ALA A 132 -4.76 -2.35 -14.15
N ARG A 133 -5.57 -1.77 -15.03
CA ARG A 133 -6.23 -2.48 -16.12
C ARG A 133 -5.87 -1.86 -17.46
N ALA A 134 -5.58 -2.69 -18.45
CA ALA A 134 -5.50 -2.26 -19.85
C ALA A 134 -6.84 -2.50 -20.56
N ASP A 135 -7.06 -1.81 -21.68
CA ASP A 135 -8.36 -1.79 -22.40
C ASP A 135 -8.89 -3.18 -22.77
N ARG A 136 -8.00 -4.13 -23.05
CA ARG A 136 -8.34 -5.51 -23.43
C ARG A 136 -8.75 -6.41 -22.25
N GLY A 137 -8.90 -5.86 -21.05
CA GLY A 137 -9.30 -6.61 -19.85
C GLY A 137 -8.17 -7.31 -19.11
N ASP A 138 -6.93 -7.11 -19.56
CA ASP A 138 -5.74 -7.55 -18.85
C ASP A 138 -5.61 -6.80 -17.52
N VAL A 139 -5.44 -7.54 -16.43
CA VAL A 139 -5.18 -6.99 -15.09
C VAL A 139 -3.69 -7.10 -14.82
N TYR A 140 -3.09 -5.96 -14.49
CA TYR A 140 -1.73 -5.88 -14.00
C TYR A 140 -1.76 -5.55 -12.52
N PHE A 141 -0.81 -6.10 -11.77
CA PHE A 141 -0.71 -5.89 -10.34
C PHE A 141 0.75 -5.95 -9.89
N LEU A 142 1.02 -5.35 -8.74
CA LEU A 142 2.33 -5.36 -8.12
C LEU A 142 2.40 -6.50 -7.10
N TYR A 143 3.47 -7.29 -7.19
CA TYR A 143 3.84 -8.24 -6.16
C TYR A 143 5.16 -7.78 -5.54
N SER A 144 5.13 -7.46 -4.24
CA SER A 144 6.32 -7.14 -3.46
C SER A 144 6.67 -8.34 -2.61
N SER A 145 7.73 -9.05 -3.00
CA SER A 145 8.11 -10.32 -2.38
C SER A 145 9.36 -10.23 -1.51
N GLY A 146 10.11 -9.13 -1.64
CA GLY A 146 11.46 -9.01 -1.09
C GLY A 146 12.52 -9.88 -1.79
N GLN A 147 12.20 -10.49 -2.94
CA GLN A 147 13.10 -11.35 -3.71
C GLN A 147 13.17 -10.94 -5.18
N GLY A 148 14.39 -10.95 -5.73
CA GLY A 148 14.62 -10.68 -7.14
C GLY A 148 14.00 -11.76 -8.02
N GLY A 149 13.41 -11.38 -9.15
CA GLY A 149 12.70 -12.32 -10.03
C GLY A 149 11.28 -12.68 -9.58
N LEU A 150 10.83 -12.22 -8.41
CA LEU A 150 9.44 -12.28 -7.96
C LEU A 150 8.85 -10.90 -7.71
N THR A 151 9.62 -9.97 -7.15
CA THR A 151 9.20 -8.57 -7.00
C THR A 151 9.05 -7.90 -8.37
N GLY A 152 7.90 -7.32 -8.66
CA GLY A 152 7.67 -6.65 -9.94
C GLY A 152 6.20 -6.50 -10.35
N ILE A 153 6.01 -6.18 -11.62
CA ILE A 153 4.69 -6.06 -12.27
C ILE A 153 4.31 -7.41 -12.85
N TRP A 154 3.21 -7.95 -12.37
CA TRP A 154 2.61 -9.19 -12.83
C TRP A 154 1.36 -8.93 -13.65
N GLN A 155 1.01 -9.87 -14.52
CA GLN A 155 -0.23 -9.87 -15.27
C GLN A 155 -1.02 -11.13 -14.97
N VAL A 156 -2.33 -10.98 -14.77
CA VAL A 156 -3.30 -12.07 -14.81
C VAL A 156 -4.31 -11.82 -15.94
N ARG A 157 -4.58 -12.86 -16.73
CA ARG A 157 -5.64 -12.88 -17.75
C ARG A 157 -6.78 -13.76 -17.24
N PRO A 158 -8.03 -13.57 -17.72
CA PRO A 158 -9.19 -14.33 -17.23
C PRO A 158 -9.04 -15.87 -17.21
N SER A 159 -8.21 -16.43 -18.09
CA SER A 159 -8.00 -17.88 -18.23
C SER A 159 -6.53 -18.30 -18.19
N GLY A 160 -5.65 -17.53 -17.55
CA GLY A 160 -4.20 -17.77 -17.55
C GLY A 160 -3.57 -17.72 -16.17
N ALA A 161 -2.48 -18.45 -16.00
CA ALA A 161 -1.62 -18.31 -14.83
C ALA A 161 -1.03 -16.88 -14.77
N PRO A 162 -0.80 -16.33 -13.56
CA PRO A 162 -0.12 -15.06 -13.43
C PRO A 162 1.30 -15.16 -13.99
N ARG A 163 1.75 -14.14 -14.71
CA ARG A 163 3.11 -14.07 -15.25
C ARG A 163 3.79 -12.77 -14.88
N LEU A 164 5.09 -12.83 -14.58
CA LEU A 164 5.90 -11.63 -14.40
C LEU A 164 6.11 -10.95 -15.75
N VAL A 165 5.86 -9.64 -15.81
CA VAL A 165 5.97 -8.83 -17.03
C VAL A 165 7.18 -7.90 -16.94
N VAL A 166 7.40 -7.32 -15.76
CA VAL A 166 8.52 -6.41 -15.49
C VAL A 166 9.11 -6.78 -14.13
N PRO A 167 10.32 -7.35 -14.06
CA PRO A 167 11.02 -7.53 -12.79
C PRO A 167 11.42 -6.17 -12.21
N LEU A 168 11.31 -6.04 -10.89
CA LEU A 168 11.86 -4.93 -10.11
C LEU A 168 12.92 -5.45 -9.13
N PRO A 169 13.85 -4.59 -8.67
CA PRO A 169 14.83 -5.00 -7.68
C PRO A 169 14.19 -5.53 -6.38
N ALA A 170 14.82 -6.53 -5.75
CA ALA A 170 14.29 -7.16 -4.53
C ALA A 170 14.02 -6.16 -3.40
N GLY A 171 14.87 -5.12 -3.29
CA GLY A 171 14.79 -4.07 -2.27
C GLY A 171 13.79 -2.96 -2.56
N THR A 172 12.95 -3.07 -3.59
CA THR A 172 11.84 -2.12 -3.80
C THR A 172 10.61 -2.52 -3.02
N MET A 173 9.81 -1.54 -2.59
CA MET A 173 8.44 -1.74 -2.14
C MET A 173 7.50 -1.08 -3.16
N PRO A 174 7.16 -1.78 -4.26
CA PRO A 174 6.27 -1.21 -5.26
C PRO A 174 4.86 -1.04 -4.67
N ASN A 175 4.28 0.16 -4.74
CA ASN A 175 2.96 0.42 -4.16
C ASN A 175 1.88 0.80 -5.19
N ALA A 176 1.95 1.99 -5.81
CA ALA A 176 0.98 2.38 -6.83
C ALA A 176 1.43 1.97 -8.24
N LEU A 177 0.47 1.61 -9.09
CA LEU A 177 0.67 1.21 -10.49
C LEU A 177 -0.26 2.00 -11.40
N VAL A 178 0.31 2.71 -12.37
CA VAL A 178 -0.45 3.43 -13.41
C VAL A 178 0.02 3.00 -14.79
N ILE A 179 -0.93 2.91 -15.73
CA ILE A 179 -0.64 2.74 -17.16
C ILE A 179 -0.90 4.09 -17.83
N ASP A 180 0.11 4.61 -18.53
CA ASP A 180 0.07 5.88 -19.25
C ASP A 180 0.83 5.73 -20.57
N GLY A 181 0.26 6.13 -21.70
CA GLY A 181 0.98 6.22 -22.98
C GLY A 181 1.81 4.99 -23.39
N GLY A 182 1.35 3.76 -23.09
CA GLY A 182 2.07 2.52 -23.43
C GLY A 182 3.23 2.17 -22.49
N ARG A 183 3.33 2.79 -21.32
CA ARG A 183 4.25 2.44 -20.24
C ARG A 183 3.52 2.18 -18.92
N PHE A 184 4.19 1.47 -18.04
CA PHE A 184 3.89 1.45 -16.61
C PHE A 184 4.65 2.56 -15.91
N LEU A 185 4.03 3.13 -14.89
CA LEU A 185 4.68 3.92 -13.85
C LEU A 185 4.38 3.28 -12.50
N VAL A 186 5.40 3.16 -11.65
CA VAL A 186 5.32 2.46 -10.36
C VAL A 186 6.04 3.27 -9.29
N THR A 187 5.38 3.56 -8.17
CA THR A 187 6.07 4.12 -7.00
C THR A 187 6.82 3.02 -6.25
N ASP A 188 8.00 3.33 -5.77
CA ASP A 188 8.79 2.50 -4.85
C ASP A 188 8.86 3.23 -3.50
N SER A 189 8.03 2.80 -2.56
CA SER A 189 7.81 3.48 -1.28
C SER A 189 9.00 3.37 -0.33
N ALA A 190 9.75 2.27 -0.40
CA ALA A 190 10.98 2.10 0.38
C ALA A 190 12.14 2.89 -0.23
N GLY A 191 12.21 2.97 -1.56
CA GLY A 191 13.29 3.64 -2.27
C GLY A 191 13.09 5.13 -2.56
N GLY A 192 11.86 5.63 -2.41
CA GLY A 192 11.50 7.03 -2.65
C GLY A 192 11.68 7.47 -4.10
N ARG A 193 11.15 6.69 -5.04
CA ARG A 193 11.31 6.94 -6.48
C ARG A 193 10.13 6.42 -7.29
N ILE A 194 10.07 6.81 -8.55
CA ILE A 194 9.12 6.29 -9.52
C ILE A 194 9.89 5.54 -10.61
N TRP A 195 9.52 4.28 -10.83
CA TRP A 195 10.00 3.44 -11.92
C TRP A 195 9.10 3.59 -13.14
N GLN A 196 9.67 3.39 -14.33
CA GLN A 196 8.93 3.20 -15.57
C GLN A 196 9.37 1.92 -16.28
N ALA A 197 8.45 1.32 -17.04
CA ALA A 197 8.75 0.19 -17.93
C ALA A 197 7.77 0.16 -19.12
N PRO A 198 8.14 -0.46 -20.25
CA PRO A 198 7.21 -0.63 -21.37
C PRO A 198 6.00 -1.49 -20.99
N LEU A 199 4.79 -1.14 -21.47
CA LEU A 199 3.57 -1.92 -21.24
C LEU A 199 3.66 -3.34 -21.82
N ARG A 200 4.48 -3.52 -22.87
CA ARG A 200 4.79 -4.83 -23.47
C ARG A 200 5.69 -5.71 -22.58
N GLY A 201 6.19 -5.20 -21.45
CA GLY A 201 7.19 -5.82 -20.61
C GLY A 201 8.63 -5.47 -21.00
N GLY A 202 9.56 -5.87 -20.15
CA GLY A 202 10.99 -5.58 -20.30
C GLY A 202 11.62 -4.99 -19.03
N ALA A 203 12.78 -4.38 -19.18
CA ALA A 203 13.51 -3.79 -18.07
C ALA A 203 12.83 -2.51 -17.57
N ALA A 204 12.76 -2.35 -16.24
CA ALA A 204 12.41 -1.11 -15.61
C ALA A 204 13.60 -0.14 -15.56
N SER A 205 13.34 1.16 -15.63
CA SER A 205 14.31 2.20 -15.35
C SER A 205 13.71 3.24 -14.41
N VAL A 206 14.54 3.99 -13.69
CA VAL A 206 14.08 5.08 -12.84
C VAL A 206 13.54 6.19 -13.74
N TRP A 207 12.29 6.57 -13.55
CA TRP A 207 11.67 7.71 -14.21
C TRP A 207 11.95 9.02 -13.45
N SER A 208 11.81 8.98 -12.13
CA SER A 208 12.19 10.07 -11.23
C SER A 208 12.71 9.52 -9.90
N ALA A 209 13.75 10.14 -9.37
CA ALA A 209 14.25 9.94 -8.01
C ALA A 209 14.43 11.30 -7.32
N ASP A 210 13.54 12.26 -7.62
CA ASP A 210 13.56 13.58 -7.01
C ASP A 210 13.50 13.45 -5.47
N PRO A 211 14.32 14.20 -4.71
CA PRO A 211 14.33 14.13 -3.25
C PRO A 211 12.95 14.36 -2.60
N ALA A 212 12.00 15.04 -3.24
CA ALA A 212 10.64 15.20 -2.73
C ALA A 212 9.90 13.86 -2.53
N LEU A 213 10.32 12.80 -3.22
CA LEU A 213 9.78 11.45 -3.16
C LEU A 213 10.42 10.58 -2.06
N ALA A 214 11.52 11.03 -1.45
CA ALA A 214 12.29 10.25 -0.49
C ALA A 214 11.46 9.94 0.79
N PRO A 215 11.61 8.74 1.37
CA PRO A 215 11.07 8.43 2.69
C PRO A 215 11.83 9.18 3.80
N ASP A 216 11.16 9.40 4.93
CA ASP A 216 11.75 9.93 6.17
C ASP A 216 11.69 8.90 7.33
N GLY A 217 11.50 7.62 7.02
CA GLY A 217 11.66 6.50 7.96
C GLY A 217 10.77 5.30 7.69
N PHE A 218 9.68 5.47 6.95
CA PHE A 218 8.72 4.42 6.62
C PHE A 218 8.45 4.38 5.11
N PHE A 219 7.47 5.14 4.60
CA PHE A 219 7.12 5.17 3.18
C PHE A 219 7.24 6.57 2.57
N GLY A 220 8.05 6.68 1.52
CA GLY A 220 8.15 7.85 0.66
C GLY A 220 7.03 7.86 -0.38
N ALA A 221 7.41 7.93 -1.66
CA ALA A 221 6.48 7.85 -2.80
C ALA A 221 5.49 6.68 -2.67
N ASN A 222 4.18 6.97 -2.65
CA ASN A 222 3.17 5.95 -2.38
C ASN A 222 2.06 5.92 -3.45
N GLY A 223 0.97 6.66 -3.31
CA GLY A 223 -0.06 6.85 -4.34
C GLY A 223 0.47 7.52 -5.60
N LEU A 224 -0.18 7.25 -6.74
CA LEU A 224 0.25 7.74 -8.06
C LEU A 224 -0.95 8.01 -8.98
N LYS A 225 -0.95 9.15 -9.67
CA LYS A 225 -1.94 9.53 -10.69
C LYS A 225 -1.28 10.28 -11.84
N VAL A 226 -1.87 10.22 -13.03
CA VAL A 226 -1.50 11.07 -14.17
C VAL A 226 -2.64 12.06 -14.39
N HIS A 227 -2.31 13.35 -14.38
CA HIS A 227 -3.29 14.43 -14.48
C HIS A 227 -2.63 15.68 -15.06
N ASP A 228 -3.28 16.29 -16.04
CA ASP A 228 -2.90 17.57 -16.66
C ASP A 228 -1.41 17.65 -17.04
N GLY A 229 -0.96 16.66 -17.81
CA GLY A 229 0.40 16.58 -18.35
C GLY A 229 1.48 16.31 -17.30
N ALA A 230 1.12 15.88 -16.10
CA ALA A 230 2.04 15.58 -15.02
C ALA A 230 1.75 14.23 -14.38
N VAL A 231 2.79 13.64 -13.79
CA VAL A 231 2.67 12.53 -12.85
C VAL A 231 2.62 13.13 -11.45
N TRP A 232 1.62 12.75 -10.69
CA TRP A 232 1.42 13.18 -9.32
C TRP A 232 1.61 11.99 -8.40
N ALA A 233 2.35 12.17 -7.31
CA ALA A 233 2.58 11.16 -6.30
C ALA A 233 2.30 11.71 -4.92
N SER A 234 1.76 10.88 -4.02
CA SER A 234 1.77 11.19 -2.59
C SER A 234 3.11 10.73 -1.99
N ASN A 235 3.51 11.38 -0.90
CA ASN A 235 4.59 10.91 -0.03
C ASN A 235 3.99 10.70 1.36
N SER A 236 3.96 9.46 1.84
CA SER A 236 3.27 9.10 3.09
C SER A 236 3.94 9.68 4.32
N ASP A 237 5.26 9.56 4.41
CA ASP A 237 6.06 10.07 5.54
C ASP A 237 5.99 11.58 5.64
N ARG A 238 6.11 12.27 4.50
CA ARG A 238 6.12 13.74 4.46
C ARG A 238 4.73 14.35 4.46
N GLY A 239 3.70 13.54 4.22
CA GLY A 239 2.33 14.02 4.09
C GLY A 239 2.18 15.06 2.97
N THR A 240 2.79 14.80 1.82
CA THR A 240 2.78 15.73 0.68
C THR A 240 2.15 15.14 -0.56
N ILE A 241 1.67 16.03 -1.43
CA ILE A 241 1.37 15.73 -2.83
C ILE A 241 2.43 16.40 -3.69
N VAL A 242 3.10 15.60 -4.51
CA VAL A 242 4.20 16.00 -5.37
C VAL A 242 3.74 15.91 -6.83
N ARG A 243 3.85 17.01 -7.57
CA ARG A 243 3.61 17.09 -9.01
C ARG A 243 4.93 17.05 -9.75
N ILE A 244 5.03 16.22 -10.78
CA ILE A 244 6.22 16.10 -11.62
C ILE A 244 5.75 16.24 -13.07
N PRO A 245 6.03 17.39 -13.73
CA PRO A 245 5.66 17.59 -15.13
C PRO A 245 6.26 16.51 -16.03
N VAL A 246 5.51 16.06 -17.03
CA VAL A 246 6.05 15.19 -18.08
C VAL A 246 6.64 16.08 -19.17
N ALA A 247 7.96 16.13 -19.24
CA ALA A 247 8.70 16.89 -20.24
C ALA A 247 8.72 16.19 -21.61
N GLY A 248 9.27 16.87 -22.62
CA GLY A 248 9.46 16.32 -23.97
C GLY A 248 10.11 14.93 -23.96
N GLY A 249 9.56 14.02 -24.77
CA GLY A 249 9.99 12.61 -24.80
C GLY A 249 9.56 11.78 -23.60
N GLY A 250 8.62 12.27 -22.77
CA GLY A 250 8.04 11.50 -21.66
C GLY A 250 8.88 11.52 -20.38
N ARG A 251 9.92 12.36 -20.30
CA ARG A 251 10.85 12.42 -19.15
C ARG A 251 10.25 13.16 -17.95
N ALA A 252 10.71 12.84 -16.75
CA ALA A 252 10.36 13.61 -15.56
C ALA A 252 10.97 15.02 -15.59
N GLY A 253 10.13 16.02 -15.34
CA GLY A 253 10.55 17.38 -15.03
C GLY A 253 10.94 17.54 -13.56
N ARG A 254 11.14 18.79 -13.12
CA ARG A 254 11.42 19.12 -11.72
C ARG A 254 10.18 18.89 -10.86
N ALA A 255 10.33 18.25 -9.71
CA ALA A 255 9.21 18.07 -8.79
C ALA A 255 8.78 19.38 -8.13
N GLU A 256 7.49 19.47 -7.86
CA GLU A 256 6.83 20.57 -7.16
C GLU A 256 5.95 19.98 -6.05
N VAL A 257 6.15 20.42 -4.81
CA VAL A 257 5.21 20.09 -3.72
C VAL A 257 3.99 20.99 -3.86
N ARG A 258 2.81 20.37 -4.05
CA ARG A 258 1.54 21.06 -4.31
C ARG A 258 0.60 21.06 -3.11
N ALA A 259 0.76 20.11 -2.19
CA ALA A 259 0.10 20.09 -0.90
C ALA A 259 1.02 19.49 0.17
N THR A 260 0.85 19.92 1.43
CA THR A 260 1.61 19.47 2.62
C THR A 260 0.66 19.09 3.76
N GLY A 261 1.13 18.68 4.94
CA GLY A 261 0.26 18.48 6.11
C GLY A 261 -0.81 17.38 5.96
N LEU A 262 -0.58 16.41 5.09
CA LEU A 262 -1.42 15.23 4.87
C LEU A 262 -0.71 14.00 5.45
N ALA A 263 -0.18 14.12 6.67
CA ALA A 263 0.64 13.07 7.29
C ALA A 263 -0.06 11.69 7.22
N GLY A 264 0.66 10.68 6.73
CA GLY A 264 0.10 9.34 6.53
C GLY A 264 -0.87 9.22 5.33
N ILE A 265 -0.84 10.16 4.38
CA ILE A 265 -1.51 10.01 3.09
C ILE A 265 -1.03 8.75 2.39
N ASP A 266 -1.96 8.00 1.82
CA ASP A 266 -1.70 6.76 1.13
C ASP A 266 -1.89 6.99 -0.37
N ASP A 267 -3.12 6.90 -0.87
CA ASP A 267 -3.47 7.29 -2.23
C ASP A 267 -4.36 8.55 -2.29
N PHE A 268 -4.61 9.02 -3.50
CA PHE A 268 -5.49 10.14 -3.81
C PHE A 268 -6.05 10.02 -5.23
N ASP A 269 -7.11 10.75 -5.54
CA ASP A 269 -7.58 10.91 -6.91
C ASP A 269 -8.21 12.29 -7.13
N PHE A 270 -8.22 12.74 -8.39
CA PHE A 270 -8.76 14.04 -8.77
C PHE A 270 -10.27 14.01 -8.84
N THR A 271 -10.91 15.07 -8.35
CA THR A 271 -12.38 15.23 -8.35
C THR A 271 -12.96 15.57 -9.72
N GLY A 272 -12.11 15.88 -10.70
CA GLY A 272 -12.50 16.45 -12.00
C GLY A 272 -12.66 17.97 -12.00
N ARG A 273 -12.43 18.66 -10.87
CA ARG A 273 -12.44 20.12 -10.77
C ARG A 273 -11.01 20.69 -10.65
N GLY A 274 -10.29 20.72 -11.77
CA GLY A 274 -8.87 21.08 -11.79
C GLY A 274 -8.06 20.21 -10.83
N ASP A 275 -7.12 20.83 -10.10
CA ASP A 275 -6.23 20.15 -9.15
C ASP A 275 -6.91 19.77 -7.80
N GLU A 276 -8.23 19.90 -7.64
CA GLU A 276 -8.90 19.44 -6.40
C GLU A 276 -8.89 17.91 -6.30
N ILE A 277 -8.39 17.39 -5.18
CA ILE A 277 -8.26 15.95 -4.92
C ILE A 277 -9.11 15.49 -3.74
N LEU A 278 -9.43 14.19 -3.74
CA LEU A 278 -9.75 13.42 -2.56
C LEU A 278 -8.49 12.64 -2.15
N ALA A 279 -8.09 12.74 -0.90
CA ALA A 279 -6.92 12.07 -0.34
C ALA A 279 -7.34 11.02 0.70
N ALA A 280 -6.92 9.78 0.50
CA ALA A 280 -7.02 8.71 1.49
C ALA A 280 -5.88 8.87 2.51
N ILE A 281 -6.23 9.13 3.76
CA ILE A 281 -5.27 9.28 4.86
C ILE A 281 -5.32 8.00 5.69
N ASN A 282 -4.33 7.12 5.51
CA ASN A 282 -4.32 5.80 6.09
C ASN A 282 -4.15 5.85 7.61
N GLN A 283 -3.09 6.50 8.10
CA GLN A 283 -2.78 6.54 9.53
C GLN A 283 -3.91 7.13 10.39
N ALA A 284 -4.61 8.13 9.86
CA ALA A 284 -5.73 8.79 10.55
C ALA A 284 -7.10 8.14 10.27
N GLY A 285 -7.18 7.21 9.32
CA GLY A 285 -8.46 6.62 8.88
C GLY A 285 -9.42 7.68 8.36
N ARG A 286 -9.02 8.50 7.38
CA ARG A 286 -9.86 9.59 6.85
C ARG A 286 -9.87 9.65 5.34
N LEU A 287 -10.93 10.22 4.80
CA LEU A 287 -10.96 10.73 3.43
C LEU A 287 -11.09 12.25 3.48
N VAL A 288 -10.13 12.96 2.89
CA VAL A 288 -10.02 14.41 2.98
C VAL A 288 -10.08 15.04 1.59
N ARG A 289 -10.93 16.03 1.40
CA ARG A 289 -10.89 16.92 0.24
C ARG A 289 -9.75 17.92 0.39
N VAL A 290 -8.96 18.11 -0.66
CA VAL A 290 -7.94 19.16 -0.72
C VAL A 290 -8.16 20.00 -1.98
N GLY A 291 -8.45 21.29 -1.79
CA GLY A 291 -8.60 22.26 -2.87
C GLY A 291 -7.26 22.73 -3.43
N PRO A 292 -7.24 23.27 -4.67
CA PRO A 292 -6.04 23.82 -5.29
C PRO A 292 -5.46 25.03 -4.54
N ASP A 293 -6.29 25.70 -3.73
CA ASP A 293 -5.93 26.79 -2.83
C ASP A 293 -5.36 26.32 -1.48
N GLY A 294 -5.25 24.99 -1.29
CA GLY A 294 -4.81 24.37 -0.04
C GLY A 294 -5.92 24.20 1.00
N SER A 295 -7.16 24.62 0.71
CA SER A 295 -8.32 24.40 1.59
C SER A 295 -8.58 22.92 1.81
N ARG A 296 -9.06 22.54 3.01
CA ARG A 296 -9.29 21.13 3.38
C ARG A 296 -10.63 20.93 4.06
N ALA A 297 -11.20 19.75 3.84
CA ALA A 297 -12.35 19.28 4.57
C ALA A 297 -12.29 17.76 4.71
N THR A 298 -12.45 17.25 5.93
CA THR A 298 -12.71 15.81 6.14
C THR A 298 -14.09 15.48 5.59
N LEU A 299 -14.17 14.47 4.74
CA LEU A 299 -15.42 14.01 4.14
C LEU A 299 -15.91 12.68 4.73
N LEU A 300 -14.98 11.83 5.17
CA LEU A 300 -15.27 10.60 5.91
C LEU A 300 -14.21 10.42 7.00
N ASP A 301 -14.62 9.94 8.18
CA ASP A 301 -13.72 9.62 9.28
C ASP A 301 -14.20 8.41 10.13
N ALA A 302 -13.70 8.30 11.36
CA ALA A 302 -14.02 7.20 12.26
C ALA A 302 -15.53 7.11 12.59
N GLU A 303 -16.26 8.24 12.61
CA GLU A 303 -17.72 8.24 12.81
C GLU A 303 -18.45 7.58 11.64
N ASP A 304 -17.88 7.65 10.43
CA ASP A 304 -18.34 6.94 9.24
C ASP A 304 -17.80 5.49 9.15
N GLY A 305 -17.05 5.04 10.16
CA GLY A 305 -16.46 3.71 10.23
C GLY A 305 -15.15 3.54 9.47
N MET A 306 -14.46 4.63 9.14
CA MET A 306 -13.14 4.58 8.50
C MET A 306 -12.06 4.07 9.48
N GLN A 307 -11.26 3.12 9.02
CA GLN A 307 -10.21 2.41 9.76
C GLN A 307 -9.06 2.13 8.78
N GLY A 308 -8.05 3.00 8.68
CA GLY A 308 -6.96 2.78 7.72
C GLY A 308 -7.39 2.94 6.26
N THR A 309 -7.77 4.16 5.84
CA THR A 309 -8.19 4.44 4.46
C THR A 309 -6.99 4.35 3.50
N THR A 310 -7.01 3.39 2.58
CA THR A 310 -5.83 3.08 1.73
C THR A 310 -5.90 3.75 0.37
N ALA A 311 -7.05 3.71 -0.30
CA ALA A 311 -7.18 4.30 -1.63
C ALA A 311 -8.54 4.90 -1.92
N VAL A 312 -8.54 5.79 -2.90
CA VAL A 312 -9.73 6.41 -3.47
C VAL A 312 -9.60 6.49 -4.99
N VAL A 313 -10.70 6.23 -5.69
CA VAL A 313 -10.81 6.44 -7.14
C VAL A 313 -12.10 7.15 -7.48
N VAL A 314 -12.00 8.18 -8.31
CA VAL A 314 -13.11 8.97 -8.85
C VAL A 314 -13.37 8.55 -10.30
N ARG A 315 -14.62 8.22 -10.60
CA ARG A 315 -15.10 7.91 -11.96
C ARG A 315 -16.43 8.61 -12.22
N GLY A 316 -16.37 9.71 -12.96
CA GLY A 316 -17.52 10.61 -13.11
C GLY A 316 -17.94 11.12 -11.74
N ASN A 317 -19.19 10.87 -11.35
CA ASN A 317 -19.70 11.23 -10.03
C ASN A 317 -19.64 10.08 -9.00
N ARG A 318 -18.95 8.97 -9.28
CA ARG A 318 -18.78 7.85 -8.36
C ARG A 318 -17.41 7.92 -7.69
N VAL A 319 -17.39 7.70 -6.38
CA VAL A 319 -16.18 7.63 -5.56
C VAL A 319 -16.11 6.26 -4.92
N TYR A 320 -15.08 5.49 -5.26
CA TYR A 320 -14.76 4.23 -4.62
C TYR A 320 -13.67 4.47 -3.58
N VAL A 321 -13.83 3.93 -2.37
CA VAL A 321 -12.86 4.10 -1.29
C VAL A 321 -12.57 2.74 -0.66
N THR A 322 -11.30 2.39 -0.54
CA THR A 322 -10.90 1.21 0.25
C THR A 322 -10.60 1.63 1.67
N ASN A 323 -11.29 0.97 2.58
CA ASN A 323 -11.10 1.07 4.02
C ASN A 323 -10.39 -0.22 4.44
N GLY A 324 -9.07 -0.16 4.64
CA GLY A 324 -8.22 -1.34 4.68
C GLY A 324 -8.15 -2.03 6.04
N ALA A 325 -8.35 -1.32 7.15
CA ALA A 325 -8.09 -1.79 8.51
C ALA A 325 -6.69 -2.44 8.66
N ASN A 326 -5.69 -1.87 7.98
CA ASN A 326 -4.32 -2.40 7.90
C ASN A 326 -3.51 -2.16 9.18
N LEU A 327 -3.65 -0.97 9.79
CA LEU A 327 -2.95 -0.58 11.02
C LEU A 327 -3.73 -0.92 12.30
N ALA A 328 -5.04 -0.69 12.27
CA ALA A 328 -5.97 -0.94 13.37
C ALA A 328 -7.39 -1.19 12.82
N GLY A 329 -8.22 -1.86 13.62
CA GLY A 329 -9.60 -2.19 13.26
C GLY A 329 -9.76 -3.60 12.69
N ASP A 330 -11.00 -3.95 12.37
CA ASP A 330 -11.44 -5.30 12.00
C ASP A 330 -12.45 -5.31 10.85
N ASN A 331 -12.73 -4.15 10.26
CA ASN A 331 -13.80 -3.99 9.26
C ASN A 331 -13.25 -3.54 7.89
N PRO A 332 -12.39 -4.33 7.22
CA PRO A 332 -11.93 -3.98 5.89
C PRO A 332 -13.10 -4.04 4.90
N ASN A 333 -13.27 -2.98 4.11
CA ASN A 333 -14.40 -2.87 3.18
C ASN A 333 -14.11 -1.96 1.97
N LEU A 334 -14.97 -2.09 0.97
CA LEU A 334 -15.07 -1.17 -0.16
C LEU A 334 -16.32 -0.31 0.01
N LEU A 335 -16.14 1.00 0.01
CA LEU A 335 -17.22 1.98 -0.01
C LEU A 335 -17.45 2.48 -1.43
N LEU A 336 -18.70 2.81 -1.72
CA LEU A 336 -19.11 3.61 -2.87
C LEU A 336 -19.89 4.81 -2.36
N ALA A 337 -19.56 5.98 -2.89
CA ALA A 337 -20.27 7.22 -2.65
C ALA A 337 -20.52 7.96 -3.97
N ARG A 338 -21.41 8.93 -3.91
CA ARG A 338 -21.69 9.86 -5.00
C ARG A 338 -21.05 11.21 -4.71
N LEU A 339 -20.19 11.66 -5.62
CA LEU A 339 -19.60 12.99 -5.61
C LEU A 339 -20.66 14.03 -5.97
N ARG A 340 -20.79 15.06 -5.15
CA ARG A 340 -21.70 16.19 -5.32
C ARG A 340 -20.91 17.50 -5.16
N TYR A 341 -21.37 18.56 -5.80
CA TYR A 341 -20.75 19.89 -5.75
C TYR A 341 -21.73 20.92 -5.18
#